data_AF-A0A956H116-F1
#
_entry.id   AF-A0A956H116-F1
#
_cell.length_a   1.000
_cell.length_b   1.000
_cell.length_c   1.000
_cell.angle_alpha   90.00
_cell.angle_beta   90.00
_cell.angle_gamma   90.00
#
_symmetry.space_group_name_H-M   'P 1'
#
loop_
_entity.id
_entity.type
_entity.pdbx_description
1 polymer ?
#
loop_
_entity_poly.entity_id
_entity_poly.type
_entity_poly.pdbx_seq_one_letter_code
_entity_poly.pdbx_strand_id
1 'polypeptide(L)'
;MNRRTSGLLVLLASGLALAPSACVAQTSGESGDVASTRPDTGADDAASCAAASAAALLMVEDGGACPLELALADDRLQLRRLAQVEAEDKSPAVVAAGAAPSSCGADLSLCSFEAHASTLGPILLVAERGYESEMPTQVHVGWVDQERLVFAPSWHGLPSVVDHTRVGPPYALAPHDCGGRLQLLPMARLPEAGVEAPPAELLALAGAWTVDEAGEALPPAQADAGGGGGCTALLDALP
;
A
#
# COMPACT_ATOMS: atom_id res chain seq x y z
N MET A 1 -61.64 -14.73 -19.51
CA MET A 1 -60.84 -15.98 -19.38
C MET A 1 -59.92 -15.77 -18.17
N ASN A 2 -60.35 -16.04 -16.94
CA ASN A 2 -60.40 -17.33 -16.22
C ASN A 2 -59.04 -18.05 -16.05
N ARG A 3 -58.65 -18.19 -14.77
CA ARG A 3 -57.79 -19.23 -14.12
C ARG A 3 -56.27 -19.02 -14.23
N ARG A 4 -55.43 -19.29 -13.22
CA ARG A 4 -55.58 -19.90 -11.88
C ARG A 4 -54.28 -19.67 -11.07
N THR A 5 -54.48 -19.59 -9.76
CA THR A 5 -53.57 -19.75 -8.61
C THR A 5 -52.75 -21.05 -8.60
N SER A 6 -51.60 -21.00 -7.90
CA SER A 6 -50.89 -22.04 -7.09
C SER A 6 -49.38 -21.80 -7.23
N GLY A 7 -48.54 -21.61 -6.21
CA GLY A 7 -48.57 -22.09 -4.84
C GLY A 7 -47.47 -23.13 -4.67
N LEU A 8 -46.36 -22.81 -3.99
CA LEU A 8 -45.59 -23.80 -3.24
C LEU A 8 -44.76 -23.14 -2.13
N LEU A 9 -45.15 -23.50 -0.91
CA LEU A 9 -44.48 -23.31 0.36
C LEU A 9 -43.46 -24.44 0.53
N VAL A 10 -42.25 -24.17 1.01
CA VAL A 10 -41.40 -25.20 1.63
C VAL A 10 -40.95 -24.67 3.00
N LEU A 11 -41.27 -25.46 4.02
CA LEU A 11 -41.05 -25.24 5.43
C LEU A 11 -40.15 -26.38 5.96
N LEU A 12 -39.37 -26.06 6.98
CA LEU A 12 -38.77 -26.93 8.02
C LEU A 12 -37.45 -27.65 7.68
N ALA A 13 -36.42 -27.41 8.51
CA ALA A 13 -36.07 -28.37 9.56
C ALA A 13 -35.16 -27.73 10.63
N SER A 14 -35.58 -27.90 11.88
CA SER A 14 -34.90 -27.50 13.11
C SER A 14 -33.77 -28.47 13.48
N GLY A 15 -32.77 -27.97 14.21
CA GLY A 15 -31.78 -28.79 14.90
C GLY A 15 -31.16 -28.06 16.09
N LEU A 16 -31.83 -28.10 17.24
CA LEU A 16 -31.22 -27.83 18.55
C LEU A 16 -30.48 -29.09 19.01
N ALA A 17 -29.28 -28.93 19.57
CA ALA A 17 -28.70 -29.88 20.51
C ALA A 17 -28.03 -29.12 21.66
N LEU A 18 -28.67 -29.16 22.83
CA LEU A 18 -28.04 -28.96 24.13
C LEU A 18 -27.69 -30.34 24.70
N ALA A 19 -26.53 -30.47 25.35
CA ALA A 19 -26.34 -31.33 26.53
C ALA A 19 -25.05 -30.98 27.31
N PRO A 20 -24.98 -31.31 28.62
CA PRO A 20 -24.17 -30.59 29.61
C PRO A 20 -23.08 -31.43 30.33
N SER A 21 -22.31 -30.74 31.20
CA SER A 21 -21.66 -31.19 32.43
C SER A 21 -20.67 -32.36 32.44
N ALA A 22 -19.43 -32.10 32.90
CA ALA A 22 -18.84 -32.81 34.05
C ALA A 22 -17.57 -32.09 34.56
N CYS A 23 -17.61 -31.65 35.82
CA CYS A 23 -16.43 -31.42 36.65
C CYS A 23 -15.95 -32.76 37.21
N VAL A 24 -14.67 -33.09 37.12
CA VAL A 24 -14.01 -34.03 38.06
C VAL A 24 -12.59 -33.55 38.34
N ALA A 25 -12.20 -33.72 39.60
CA ALA A 25 -11.13 -33.07 40.33
C ALA A 25 -9.73 -33.68 40.16
N GLN A 26 -8.78 -32.88 40.68
CA GLN A 26 -7.38 -33.13 41.03
C GLN A 26 -6.97 -34.57 41.36
N THR A 27 -5.77 -34.94 40.91
CA THR A 27 -4.84 -35.73 41.72
C THR A 27 -3.48 -35.04 41.73
N SER A 28 -2.95 -34.85 42.94
CA SER A 28 -1.58 -34.42 43.23
C SER A 28 -0.67 -35.65 43.35
N GLY A 29 0.59 -35.49 42.95
CA GLY A 29 1.70 -36.44 43.17
C GLY A 29 2.87 -36.05 42.26
N GLU A 30 3.75 -35.14 42.70
CA GLU A 30 4.98 -35.37 43.47
C GLU A 30 6.18 -35.79 42.59
N SER A 31 7.14 -34.86 42.53
CA SER A 31 8.59 -34.97 42.35
C SER A 31 9.19 -35.89 41.27
N GLY A 32 9.79 -35.24 40.28
CA GLY A 32 10.82 -35.79 39.41
C GLY A 32 11.75 -34.67 38.94
N ASP A 33 12.76 -34.38 39.76
CA ASP A 33 13.88 -33.49 39.45
C ASP A 33 14.62 -34.03 38.21
N VAL A 34 14.48 -33.34 37.08
CA VAL A 34 15.36 -33.50 35.93
C VAL A 34 15.72 -32.10 35.47
N ALA A 35 16.93 -31.69 35.84
CA ALA A 35 17.63 -30.58 35.24
C ALA A 35 17.67 -30.78 33.72
N SER A 36 16.70 -30.21 33.02
CA SER A 36 16.73 -30.09 31.57
C SER A 36 17.63 -28.92 31.26
N THR A 37 18.91 -29.24 31.00
CA THR A 37 19.87 -28.34 30.37
C THR A 37 19.28 -27.93 29.03
N ARG A 38 18.51 -26.84 29.03
CA ARG A 38 18.04 -26.22 27.81
C ARG A 38 19.30 -25.80 27.07
N PRO A 39 19.51 -26.27 25.82
CA PRO A 39 20.61 -25.73 25.04
C PRO A 39 20.39 -24.22 24.95
N ASP A 40 21.45 -23.46 25.20
CA ASP A 40 21.62 -22.12 24.63
C ASP A 40 21.41 -22.28 23.12
N THR A 41 20.16 -22.19 22.68
CA THR A 41 19.88 -21.66 21.36
C THR A 41 20.32 -20.23 21.48
N GLY A 42 21.58 -19.99 21.07
CA GLY A 42 22.05 -18.67 20.73
C GLY A 42 20.91 -18.00 19.98
N ALA A 43 20.35 -16.96 20.60
CA ALA A 43 19.59 -16.00 19.85
C ALA A 43 20.61 -15.51 18.82
N ASP A 44 20.46 -16.01 17.59
CA ASP A 44 20.99 -15.33 16.42
C ASP A 44 20.74 -13.84 16.67
N ASP A 45 21.81 -13.04 16.64
CA ASP A 45 21.78 -11.60 16.80
C ASP A 45 20.81 -11.00 15.79
N ALA A 46 19.52 -11.01 16.12
CA ALA A 46 18.50 -10.30 15.40
C ALA A 46 18.78 -8.84 15.71
N ALA A 47 19.56 -8.21 14.83
CA ALA A 47 19.91 -6.81 14.92
C ALA A 47 18.66 -6.01 15.28
N SER A 48 18.57 -5.56 16.52
CA SER A 48 17.40 -4.81 16.96
C SER A 48 17.47 -3.43 16.32
N CYS A 49 16.39 -3.02 15.68
CA CYS A 49 16.28 -1.69 15.08
C CYS A 49 15.82 -0.70 16.12
N ALA A 50 16.26 0.55 15.99
CA ALA A 50 15.75 1.65 16.80
C ALA A 50 14.23 1.76 16.65
N ALA A 51 13.56 2.34 17.65
CA ALA A 51 12.13 2.63 17.55
C ALA A 51 11.88 3.74 16.51
N ALA A 52 10.72 3.69 15.86
CA ALA A 52 10.25 4.76 14.99
C ALA A 52 10.17 6.09 15.74
N SER A 53 10.42 7.19 15.05
CA SER A 53 10.31 8.52 15.62
C SER A 53 8.84 8.89 15.92
N ALA A 54 8.63 9.83 16.85
CA ALA A 54 7.29 10.36 17.13
C ALA A 54 6.66 11.11 15.95
N ALA A 55 7.47 11.48 14.94
CA ALA A 55 7.04 12.15 13.71
C ALA A 55 6.84 11.16 12.55
N ALA A 56 7.00 9.86 12.78
CA ALA A 56 6.77 8.85 11.76
C ALA A 56 5.30 8.83 11.33
N LEU A 57 5.08 9.00 10.03
CA LEU A 57 3.79 8.93 9.36
C LEU A 57 3.46 7.49 8.98
N LEU A 58 4.48 6.72 8.57
CA LEU A 58 4.34 5.36 8.08
C LEU A 58 5.64 4.58 8.28
N MET A 59 5.51 3.28 8.54
CA MET A 59 6.61 2.32 8.51
C MET A 59 6.59 1.57 7.18
N VAL A 60 7.77 1.40 6.58
CA VAL A 60 7.94 0.75 5.28
C VAL A 60 8.94 -0.38 5.40
N GLU A 61 8.47 -1.59 5.15
CA GLU A 61 9.31 -2.78 5.04
C GLU A 61 9.87 -2.85 3.62
N ASP A 62 11.19 -2.99 3.47
CA ASP A 62 11.86 -3.05 2.15
C ASP A 62 12.82 -4.23 2.00
N GLY A 63 12.81 -5.17 2.96
CA GLY A 63 13.73 -6.30 3.01
C GLY A 63 15.16 -5.94 3.44
N GLY A 64 15.43 -4.68 3.80
CA GLY A 64 16.68 -4.27 4.41
C GLY A 64 16.82 -4.72 5.87
N ALA A 65 17.99 -4.47 6.47
CA ALA A 65 18.30 -4.90 7.83
C ALA A 65 17.45 -4.22 8.92
N CYS A 66 16.97 -3.01 8.64
CA CYS A 66 16.01 -2.29 9.47
C CYS A 66 14.98 -1.60 8.58
N PRO A 67 13.72 -1.46 9.06
CA PRO A 67 12.67 -0.84 8.29
C PRO A 67 12.95 0.65 8.05
N LEU A 68 12.26 1.20 7.06
CA LEU A 68 12.27 2.62 6.77
C LEU A 68 11.09 3.28 7.50
N GLU A 69 11.28 4.49 8.01
CA GLU A 69 10.19 5.38 8.41
C GLU A 69 10.00 6.46 7.34
N LEU A 70 8.75 6.79 7.01
CA LEU A 70 8.40 8.02 6.31
C LEU A 70 8.02 9.05 7.38
N ALA A 71 8.68 10.21 7.37
CA ALA A 71 8.39 11.29 8.32
C ALA A 71 8.43 12.65 7.61
N LEU A 72 7.74 13.64 8.19
CA LEU A 72 7.86 15.04 7.78
C LEU A 72 8.96 15.71 8.60
N ALA A 73 10.01 16.22 7.93
CA ALA A 73 11.11 16.95 8.56
C ALA A 73 11.63 18.04 7.63
N ASP A 74 11.86 19.24 8.17
CA ASP A 74 12.29 20.42 7.42
C ASP A 74 11.38 20.73 6.20
N ASP A 75 10.06 20.65 6.41
CA ASP A 75 9.01 20.84 5.39
C ASP A 75 9.10 19.86 4.19
N ARG A 76 9.79 18.73 4.37
CA ARG A 76 9.96 17.68 3.35
C ARG A 76 9.62 16.31 3.90
N LEU A 77 9.04 15.48 3.04
CA LEU A 77 8.94 14.05 3.33
C LEU A 77 10.34 13.45 3.24
N GLN A 78 10.73 12.74 4.29
CA GLN A 78 11.99 12.01 4.37
C GLN A 78 11.69 10.53 4.60
N LEU A 79 12.25 9.70 3.74
CA LEU A 79 12.31 8.26 3.92
C LEU A 79 13.64 7.94 4.60
N ARG A 80 13.60 7.40 5.82
CA ARG A 80 14.77 7.25 6.69
C ARG A 80 14.91 5.81 7.14
N ARG A 81 16.11 5.23 7.04
CA ARG A 81 16.38 3.90 7.58
C ARG A 81 16.63 4.00 9.07
N LEU A 82 15.87 3.24 9.86
CA LEU A 82 16.09 3.14 11.29
C LEU A 82 17.49 2.55 11.55
N ALA A 83 18.20 3.13 12.51
CA ALA A 83 19.53 2.65 12.87
C ALA A 83 19.43 1.28 13.57
N GLN A 84 20.43 0.42 13.34
CA GLN A 84 20.64 -0.73 14.21
C GLN A 84 21.06 -0.22 15.59
N VAL A 85 20.50 -0.78 16.66
CA VAL A 85 20.72 -0.32 18.05
C VAL A 85 22.19 -0.39 18.46
N GLU A 86 22.98 -1.26 17.84
CA GLU A 86 24.41 -1.45 18.11
C GLU A 86 25.32 -0.53 17.28
N ALA A 87 24.78 0.22 16.33
CA ALA A 87 25.57 1.17 15.54
C ALA A 87 26.00 2.37 16.39
N GLU A 88 27.29 2.72 16.33
CA GLU A 88 27.88 3.85 17.10
C GLU A 88 27.27 5.22 16.74
N ASP A 89 26.59 5.33 15.59
CA ASP A 89 25.88 6.54 15.16
C ASP A 89 24.36 6.26 15.09
N LYS A 90 23.63 6.81 16.07
CA LYS A 90 22.23 6.44 16.37
C LYS A 90 21.20 7.18 15.52
N SER A 91 21.64 8.00 14.58
CA SER A 91 20.74 8.81 13.77
C SER A 91 20.24 8.01 12.56
N PRO A 92 18.91 7.93 12.34
CA PRO A 92 18.36 7.32 11.14
C PRO A 92 18.93 7.98 9.88
N ALA A 93 19.47 7.17 8.97
CA ALA A 93 20.04 7.65 7.72
C ALA A 93 18.93 8.03 6.74
N VAL A 94 18.97 9.26 6.20
CA VAL A 94 18.03 9.69 5.16
C VAL A 94 18.37 8.94 3.87
N VAL A 95 17.41 8.15 3.38
CA VAL A 95 17.52 7.40 2.11
C VAL A 95 17.04 8.28 0.96
N ALA A 96 15.93 8.97 1.16
CA ALA A 96 15.38 9.87 0.14
C ALA A 96 14.62 11.02 0.80
N ALA A 97 14.59 12.18 0.12
CA ALA A 97 13.79 13.32 0.56
C ALA A 97 13.09 14.01 -0.61
N GLY A 98 11.90 14.55 -0.36
CA GLY A 98 11.05 15.13 -1.39
C GLY A 98 9.98 16.06 -0.83
N ALA A 99 9.38 16.86 -1.70
CA ALA A 99 8.17 17.59 -1.33
C ALA A 99 6.99 16.61 -1.28
N ALA A 100 6.09 16.77 -0.31
CA ALA A 100 4.79 16.12 -0.38
C ALA A 100 3.96 16.73 -1.53
N PRO A 101 2.98 15.99 -2.08
CA PRO A 101 1.97 16.61 -2.94
C PRO A 101 1.35 17.82 -2.23
N SER A 102 1.32 18.98 -2.91
CA SER A 102 0.90 20.25 -2.31
C SER A 102 -0.54 20.23 -1.79
N SER A 103 -1.37 19.38 -2.36
CA SER A 103 -2.74 19.08 -1.95
C SER A 103 -2.86 18.47 -0.56
N CYS A 104 -1.80 17.87 -0.01
CA CYS A 104 -1.80 17.30 1.33
C CYS A 104 -1.82 18.35 2.45
N GLY A 105 -1.55 19.62 2.12
CA GLY A 105 -1.37 20.68 3.11
C GLY A 105 -0.04 20.59 3.84
N ALA A 106 0.32 21.67 4.55
CA ALA A 106 1.63 21.78 5.22
C ALA A 106 1.83 20.75 6.34
N ASP A 107 0.76 20.32 7.01
CA ASP A 107 0.77 19.32 8.08
C ASP A 107 0.38 17.91 7.60
N LEU A 108 0.21 17.72 6.29
CA LEU A 108 -0.19 16.47 5.64
C LEU A 108 -1.55 15.92 6.07
N SER A 109 -2.35 16.70 6.81
CA SER A 109 -3.64 16.25 7.38
C SER A 109 -4.70 15.91 6.33
N LEU A 110 -4.51 16.36 5.08
CA LEU A 110 -5.42 16.14 3.96
C LEU A 110 -5.08 14.88 3.15
N CYS A 111 -4.06 14.11 3.54
CA CYS A 111 -3.65 12.90 2.85
C CYS A 111 -3.55 11.70 3.79
N SER A 112 -3.76 10.51 3.23
CA SER A 112 -3.34 9.24 3.83
C SER A 112 -2.19 8.63 3.04
N PHE A 113 -1.32 7.90 3.74
CA PHE A 113 -0.10 7.33 3.19
C PHE A 113 -0.13 5.81 3.34
N GLU A 114 0.20 5.12 2.26
CA GLU A 114 0.41 3.67 2.23
C GLU A 114 1.74 3.38 1.53
N ALA A 115 2.34 2.22 1.81
CA ALA A 115 3.61 1.83 1.21
C ALA A 115 3.62 0.34 0.89
N HIS A 116 4.27 0.02 -0.22
CA HIS A 116 4.42 -1.34 -0.72
C HIS A 116 5.90 -1.59 -1.02
N ALA A 117 6.41 -2.70 -0.48
CA ALA A 117 7.72 -3.21 -0.85
C ALA A 117 7.69 -3.71 -2.30
N SER A 118 8.69 -3.37 -3.10
CA SER A 118 8.82 -3.89 -4.46
C SER A 118 10.26 -4.22 -4.81
N THR A 119 10.46 -4.93 -5.92
CA THR A 119 11.80 -5.22 -6.50
C THR A 119 12.57 -3.96 -6.88
N LEU A 120 11.88 -2.85 -7.11
CA LEU A 120 12.48 -1.55 -7.45
C LEU A 120 12.70 -0.65 -6.24
N GLY A 121 12.39 -1.13 -5.03
CA GLY A 121 12.35 -0.35 -3.81
C GLY A 121 10.92 0.00 -3.38
N PRO A 122 10.76 0.84 -2.36
CA PRO A 122 9.45 1.17 -1.80
C PRO A 122 8.63 2.02 -2.77
N ILE A 123 7.38 1.62 -2.97
CA ILE A 123 6.34 2.39 -3.68
C ILE A 123 5.42 2.98 -2.63
N LEU A 124 5.22 4.29 -2.64
CA LEU A 124 4.27 4.98 -1.78
C LEU A 124 2.98 5.27 -2.54
N LEU A 125 1.85 5.16 -1.87
CA LEU A 125 0.58 5.72 -2.33
C LEU A 125 0.18 6.84 -1.39
N VAL A 126 -0.11 8.02 -1.97
CA VAL A 126 -0.60 9.18 -1.23
C VAL A 126 -1.98 9.51 -1.73
N ALA A 127 -2.99 9.24 -0.91
CA ALA A 127 -4.39 9.46 -1.28
C ALA A 127 -4.88 10.77 -0.66
N GLU A 128 -5.31 11.70 -1.52
CA GLU A 128 -5.92 12.97 -1.10
C GLU A 128 -7.34 12.72 -0.60
N ARG A 129 -7.64 13.17 0.62
CA ARG A 129 -8.95 12.96 1.24
C ARG A 129 -10.00 13.86 0.59
N GLY A 130 -11.09 13.25 0.16
CA GLY A 130 -12.26 13.99 -0.30
C GLY A 130 -12.93 14.75 0.84
N TYR A 131 -13.25 16.02 0.63
CA TYR A 131 -13.98 16.83 1.62
C TYR A 131 -15.41 16.32 1.85
N GLU A 132 -16.04 15.75 0.82
CA GLU A 132 -17.44 15.32 0.82
C GLU A 132 -17.62 13.80 0.60
N SER A 133 -16.51 13.06 0.46
CA SER A 133 -16.53 11.65 0.07
C SER A 133 -15.54 10.84 0.89
N GLU A 134 -15.93 9.62 1.25
CA GLU A 134 -15.01 8.62 1.81
C GLU A 134 -13.94 8.21 0.78
N MET A 135 -14.20 8.46 -0.51
CA MET A 135 -13.28 8.15 -1.59
C MET A 135 -12.25 9.28 -1.77
N PRO A 136 -11.00 8.95 -2.12
CA PRO A 136 -10.01 9.96 -2.41
C PRO A 136 -10.40 10.81 -3.64
N THR A 137 -9.88 12.04 -3.72
CA THR A 137 -10.06 12.92 -4.89
C THR A 137 -8.95 12.76 -5.92
N GLN A 138 -7.79 12.30 -5.46
CA GLN A 138 -6.61 11.98 -6.26
C GLN A 138 -5.74 11.02 -5.47
N VAL A 139 -4.98 10.20 -6.18
CA VAL A 139 -3.94 9.34 -5.63
C VAL A 139 -2.65 9.68 -6.35
N HIS A 140 -1.55 9.83 -5.60
CA HIS A 140 -0.21 9.96 -6.14
C HIS A 140 0.57 8.69 -5.91
N VAL A 141 1.36 8.29 -6.91
CA VAL A 141 2.36 7.23 -6.77
C VAL A 141 3.69 7.90 -6.43
N GLY A 142 4.26 7.53 -5.30
CA GLY A 142 5.58 7.95 -4.86
C GLY A 142 6.63 6.86 -5.06
N TRP A 143 7.84 7.24 -5.45
CA TRP A 143 8.99 6.33 -5.54
C TRP A 143 10.29 7.07 -5.22
N VAL A 144 11.35 6.29 -4.97
CA VAL A 144 12.69 6.83 -4.79
C VAL A 144 13.41 6.83 -6.13
N ASP A 145 13.88 8.00 -6.57
CA ASP A 145 14.81 8.15 -7.67
C ASP A 145 16.13 8.72 -7.13
N GLN A 146 17.16 7.88 -7.12
CA GLN A 146 18.45 8.17 -6.47
C GLN A 146 18.26 8.46 -4.97
N GLU A 147 18.29 9.74 -4.58
CA GLU A 147 18.09 10.22 -3.20
C GLU A 147 16.86 11.15 -3.09
N ARG A 148 16.03 11.18 -4.14
CA ARG A 148 14.84 12.01 -4.24
C ARG A 148 13.61 11.16 -4.03
N LEU A 149 12.72 11.61 -3.15
CA LEU A 149 11.38 11.06 -3.05
C LEU A 149 10.47 11.86 -3.99
N VAL A 150 9.90 11.19 -4.98
CA VAL A 150 9.20 11.84 -6.09
C VAL A 150 7.79 11.31 -6.16
N PHE A 151 6.83 12.16 -6.52
CA PHE A 151 5.41 11.81 -6.62
C PHE A 151 4.85 12.18 -8.00
N ALA A 152 4.06 11.29 -8.59
CA ALA A 152 3.30 11.54 -9.80
C ALA A 152 1.80 11.30 -9.58
N PRO A 153 0.92 12.11 -10.20
CA PRO A 153 -0.52 11.88 -10.16
C PRO A 153 -0.86 10.55 -10.85
N SER A 154 -1.59 9.69 -10.14
CA SER A 154 -2.05 8.39 -10.63
C SER A 154 -3.36 8.52 -11.38
N TRP A 155 -4.35 9.24 -10.83
CA TRP A 155 -5.64 9.36 -11.48
C TRP A 155 -5.64 10.49 -12.51
N HIS A 156 -6.17 10.17 -13.69
CA HIS A 156 -6.39 11.11 -14.78
C HIS A 156 -7.74 10.85 -15.44
N GLY A 157 -8.37 11.92 -15.92
CA GLY A 157 -9.66 11.85 -16.61
C GLY A 157 -10.86 12.11 -15.70
N LEU A 158 -12.05 11.78 -16.20
CA LEU A 158 -13.30 12.09 -15.54
C LEU A 158 -13.64 11.05 -14.45
N PRO A 159 -14.20 11.48 -13.31
CA PRO A 159 -14.68 10.56 -12.28
C PRO A 159 -15.87 9.74 -12.79
N SER A 160 -15.96 8.49 -12.34
CA SER A 160 -17.14 7.64 -12.53
C SER A 160 -18.20 7.93 -11.46
N VAL A 161 -19.43 7.47 -11.68
CA VAL A 161 -20.50 7.53 -10.69
C VAL A 161 -21.03 6.13 -10.42
N VAL A 162 -20.94 5.67 -9.18
CA VAL A 162 -21.44 4.37 -8.71
C VAL A 162 -22.43 4.63 -7.58
N ASP A 163 -23.67 4.16 -7.75
CA ASP A 163 -24.77 4.37 -6.79
C ASP A 163 -24.92 5.83 -6.31
N HIS A 164 -24.93 6.76 -7.27
CA HIS A 164 -24.99 8.23 -7.04
C HIS A 164 -23.76 8.84 -6.34
N THR A 165 -22.77 8.03 -5.96
CA THR A 165 -21.50 8.50 -5.40
C THR A 165 -20.48 8.69 -6.52
N ARG A 166 -19.85 9.87 -6.55
CA ARG A 166 -18.70 10.09 -7.43
C ARG A 166 -17.53 9.30 -6.89
N VAL A 167 -17.05 8.37 -7.70
CA VAL A 167 -15.80 7.64 -7.45
C VAL A 167 -14.77 8.18 -8.43
N GLY A 168 -13.49 8.09 -8.08
CA GLY A 168 -12.40 8.49 -8.98
C GLY A 168 -12.49 7.84 -10.37
N PRO A 169 -11.65 8.27 -11.32
CA PRO A 169 -11.63 7.72 -12.67
C PRO A 169 -11.58 6.18 -12.70
N PRO A 170 -12.16 5.54 -13.74
CA PRO A 170 -12.21 4.08 -13.86
C PRO A 170 -10.83 3.45 -14.10
N TYR A 171 -9.88 4.24 -14.59
CA TYR A 171 -8.49 3.86 -14.81
C TYR A 171 -7.56 4.81 -14.09
N ALA A 172 -6.34 4.34 -13.83
CA ALA A 172 -5.28 5.12 -13.25
C ALA A 172 -3.91 4.66 -13.78
N LEU A 173 -2.88 5.48 -13.60
CA LEU A 173 -1.49 5.12 -13.85
C LEU A 173 -0.96 4.32 -12.65
N ALA A 174 -0.73 3.02 -12.86
CA ALA A 174 -0.17 2.12 -11.86
C ALA A 174 1.34 1.90 -12.07
N PRO A 175 2.12 1.74 -11.00
CA PRO A 175 3.53 1.42 -11.08
C PRO A 175 3.75 -0.03 -11.54
N HIS A 176 4.64 -0.19 -12.52
CA HIS A 176 5.03 -1.48 -13.09
C HIS A 176 6.56 -1.58 -13.15
N ASP A 177 7.07 -2.79 -12.94
CA ASP A 177 8.46 -3.16 -13.22
C ASP A 177 8.56 -3.68 -14.66
N CYS A 178 9.22 -2.90 -15.50
CA CYS A 178 9.47 -3.20 -16.92
C CYS A 178 10.96 -3.51 -17.15
N GLY A 179 11.45 -4.55 -16.47
CA GLY A 179 12.82 -5.06 -16.60
C GLY A 179 13.83 -4.26 -15.77
N GLY A 180 13.52 -4.05 -14.48
CA GLY A 180 14.33 -3.27 -13.55
C GLY A 180 14.10 -1.76 -13.65
N ARG A 181 13.05 -1.34 -14.35
CA ARG A 181 12.73 0.08 -14.57
C ARG A 181 11.27 0.34 -14.23
N LEU A 182 11.04 1.36 -13.42
CA LEU A 182 9.70 1.81 -13.08
C LEU A 182 9.05 2.45 -14.31
N GLN A 183 7.86 1.98 -14.65
CA GLN A 183 6.96 2.68 -15.57
C GLN A 183 5.60 2.87 -14.91
N LEU A 184 4.93 3.95 -15.27
CA LEU A 184 3.54 4.18 -14.90
C LEU A 184 2.66 3.83 -16.09
N LEU A 185 1.86 2.78 -15.97
CA LEU A 185 1.03 2.25 -17.06
C LEU A 185 -0.46 2.24 -16.68
N PRO A 186 -1.37 2.42 -17.64
CA PRO A 186 -2.81 2.38 -17.39
C PRO A 186 -3.23 1.04 -16.79
N MET A 187 -3.95 1.09 -15.68
CA MET A 187 -4.54 -0.06 -15.00
C MET A 187 -6.00 0.24 -14.70
N ALA A 188 -6.87 -0.74 -14.92
CA ALA A 188 -8.26 -0.66 -14.52
C ALA A 188 -8.35 -0.65 -12.99
N ARG A 189 -9.05 0.34 -12.46
CA ARG A 189 -9.28 0.54 -11.03
C ARG A 189 -10.65 0.00 -10.62
N LEU A 190 -11.63 0.18 -11.50
CA LEU A 190 -12.99 -0.34 -11.32
C LEU A 190 -13.17 -1.65 -12.09
N PRO A 191 -13.91 -2.65 -11.56
CA PRO A 191 -14.10 -3.94 -12.21
C PRO A 191 -14.64 -3.84 -13.64
N GLU A 192 -15.59 -2.93 -13.89
CA GLU A 192 -16.20 -2.70 -15.20
C GLU A 192 -15.23 -2.09 -16.22
N ALA A 193 -14.17 -1.42 -15.76
CA ALA A 193 -13.18 -0.82 -16.65
C ALA A 193 -12.31 -1.88 -17.32
N GLY A 194 -12.07 -3.03 -16.68
CA GLY A 194 -11.14 -4.06 -17.19
C GLY A 194 -11.50 -4.69 -18.54
N VAL A 195 -12.71 -4.42 -19.07
CA VAL A 195 -13.16 -4.91 -20.38
C VAL A 195 -13.15 -3.83 -21.48
N GLU A 196 -12.85 -2.58 -21.12
CA GLU A 196 -12.77 -1.46 -22.05
C GLU A 196 -11.31 -1.13 -22.38
N ALA A 197 -11.09 -0.22 -23.33
CA ALA A 197 -9.76 0.35 -23.55
C ALA A 197 -9.56 1.55 -22.62
N PRO A 198 -8.35 1.76 -22.05
CA PRO A 198 -8.06 2.98 -21.30
C PRO A 198 -8.24 4.23 -22.17
N PRO A 199 -8.61 5.39 -21.57
CA PRO A 199 -8.73 6.65 -22.30
C PRO A 199 -7.42 7.04 -23.01
N ALA A 200 -7.52 7.63 -24.21
CA ALA A 200 -6.35 8.03 -25.01
C ALA A 200 -5.43 9.02 -24.28
N GLU A 201 -5.99 9.91 -23.46
CA GLU A 201 -5.23 10.87 -22.64
C GLU A 201 -4.38 10.16 -21.58
N LEU A 202 -4.92 9.11 -20.95
CA LEU A 202 -4.19 8.30 -19.98
C LEU A 202 -3.09 7.48 -20.67
N LEU A 203 -3.38 6.93 -21.86
CA LEU A 203 -2.40 6.25 -22.69
C LEU A 203 -1.25 7.19 -23.10
N ALA A 204 -1.52 8.48 -23.32
CA ALA A 204 -0.49 9.46 -23.66
C ALA A 204 0.52 9.71 -22.53
N LEU A 205 0.11 9.47 -21.27
CA LEU A 205 0.93 9.62 -20.07
C LEU A 205 1.63 8.32 -19.65
N ALA A 206 1.34 7.21 -20.35
CA ALA A 206 1.89 5.90 -20.05
C ALA A 206 3.36 5.80 -20.43
N GLY A 207 4.20 5.31 -19.51
CA GLY A 207 5.59 4.98 -19.78
C GLY A 207 6.53 5.35 -18.64
N ALA A 208 7.81 5.57 -18.97
CA ALA A 208 8.83 5.97 -18.02
C ALA A 208 8.73 7.48 -17.73
N TRP A 209 8.38 7.81 -16.49
CA TRP A 209 8.40 9.18 -15.99
C TRP A 209 9.83 9.57 -15.62
N THR A 210 10.20 10.81 -15.89
CA THR A 210 11.54 11.34 -15.57
C THR A 210 11.46 12.31 -14.40
N VAL A 211 12.57 12.53 -13.71
CA VAL A 211 12.66 13.49 -12.60
C VAL A 211 13.48 14.68 -13.05
N ASP A 212 12.95 15.88 -12.83
CA ASP A 212 13.64 17.12 -13.21
C ASP A 212 14.65 17.60 -12.14
N GLU A 213 15.32 18.73 -12.42
CA GLU A 213 16.30 19.32 -11.49
C GLU A 213 15.68 19.73 -10.15
N ALA A 214 14.39 20.09 -10.12
CA ALA A 214 13.64 20.44 -8.92
C ALA A 214 13.18 19.20 -8.12
N GLY A 215 13.22 18.02 -8.72
CA GLY A 215 12.77 16.77 -8.10
C GLY A 215 11.30 16.46 -8.36
N GLU A 216 10.70 17.11 -9.37
CA GLU A 216 9.33 16.88 -9.78
C GLU A 216 9.26 15.77 -10.84
N ALA A 217 8.19 14.97 -10.77
CA ALA A 217 7.90 13.95 -11.77
C ALA A 217 7.38 14.59 -13.07
N LEU A 218 8.03 14.29 -14.18
CA LEU A 218 7.61 14.71 -15.51
C LEU A 218 7.07 13.50 -16.30
N PRO A 219 5.92 13.66 -16.98
CA PRO A 219 5.38 12.62 -17.83
C PRO A 219 6.29 12.35 -19.02
N PRO A 220 6.19 11.15 -19.64
CA PRO A 220 7.00 10.82 -20.80
C PRO A 220 6.71 11.77 -21.98
N ALA A 221 7.77 12.19 -22.68
CA ALA A 221 7.63 13.05 -23.86
C ALA A 221 6.92 12.36 -25.05
N GLN A 222 6.94 11.03 -25.07
CA GLN A 222 6.19 10.19 -26.01
C GLN A 222 5.63 9.01 -25.25
N ALA A 223 4.34 8.71 -25.49
CA ALA A 223 3.69 7.53 -24.93
C ALA A 223 4.45 6.26 -25.28
N ASP A 224 4.53 5.33 -24.33
CA ASP A 224 5.09 4.01 -24.63
C ASP A 224 4.12 3.24 -25.55
N ALA A 225 4.42 3.26 -26.85
CA ALA A 225 3.64 2.58 -27.88
C ALA A 225 3.65 1.04 -27.72
N GLY A 226 4.51 0.50 -26.85
CA GLY A 226 4.71 -0.94 -26.64
C GLY A 226 3.66 -1.63 -25.76
N GLY A 227 2.69 -0.90 -25.20
CA GLY A 227 1.54 -1.51 -24.52
C GLY A 227 1.89 -2.41 -23.34
N GLY A 228 2.92 -2.06 -22.56
CA GLY A 228 3.27 -2.77 -21.31
C GLY A 228 3.72 -4.22 -21.47
N GLY A 229 4.04 -4.67 -22.69
CA GLY A 229 4.49 -6.05 -22.94
C GLY A 229 5.74 -6.40 -22.12
N GLY A 230 5.62 -7.38 -21.22
CA GLY A 230 6.71 -7.81 -20.35
C GLY A 230 6.88 -7.04 -19.05
N CYS A 231 5.97 -6.11 -18.74
CA CYS A 231 5.92 -5.41 -17.47
C CYS A 231 5.10 -6.20 -16.43
N THR A 232 5.52 -6.12 -15.16
CA THR A 232 4.78 -6.71 -14.02
C THR A 232 4.25 -5.59 -13.13
N ALA A 233 2.96 -5.63 -12.79
CA ALA A 233 2.38 -4.69 -11.85
C ALA A 233 3.06 -4.79 -10.48
N LEU A 234 3.40 -3.65 -9.87
CA LEU A 234 3.98 -3.61 -8.53
C LEU A 234 2.91 -3.57 -7.43
N LEU A 235 1.65 -3.35 -7.79
CA LEU A 235 0.50 -3.29 -6.91
C LEU A 235 -0.62 -4.17 -7.47
N ASP A 236 -1.29 -4.91 -6.59
CA ASP A 236 -2.41 -5.79 -6.97
C ASP A 236 -3.68 -5.01 -7.33
N ALA A 237 -3.88 -3.87 -6.68
CA ALA A 237 -5.02 -2.98 -6.90
C ALA A 237 -4.63 -1.53 -6.60
N LEU A 238 -5.33 -0.59 -7.24
CA LEU A 238 -5.22 0.83 -6.93
C LEU A 238 -6.46 1.30 -6.13
N PRO A 239 -6.26 2.14 -5.10
CA PRO A 239 -7.34 2.68 -4.28
C PRO A 239 -8.23 3.65 -5.03
#